data_AF-A0A9D1HLD8-F1
#
_entry.id   AF-A0A9D1HLD8-F1
#
_cell.length_a   1.000
_cell.length_b   1.000
_cell.length_c   1.000
_cell.angle_alpha   90.00
_cell.angle_beta   90.00
_cell.angle_gamma   90.00
#
_symmetry.space_group_name_H-M   'P 1'
#
loop_
_entity.id
_entity.type
_entity.pdbx_description
1 polymer ?
#
loop_
_entity_poly.entity_id
_entity_poly.type
_entity_poly.pdbx_seq_one_letter_code
_entity_poly.pdbx_strand_id
1 'polypeptide(L)'
;MNRLWLVSDISYSETKKNHAGADMLYNRQKMEVSDQLPEGLYSNQSIVVCKTSSIEIIFTPDKVIIIEKSRSVTVIFNKDLEINISNILYVEDEKIPEDAIVNRYVWEHPNKDGSPDRRYKQNKQLPECMYATIQIGSMNQNINIIFLASCYKTAQTMREIFMMV
;
A
#
# COMPACT_ATOMS: atom_id res chain seq x y z
N MET A 1 -3.75 -10.48 11.35
CA MET A 1 -2.46 -9.77 11.19
C MET A 1 -2.63 -8.58 10.26
N ASN A 2 -2.27 -7.39 10.73
CA ASN A 2 -2.28 -6.16 9.94
C ASN A 2 -1.28 -6.28 8.78
N ARG A 3 -1.67 -5.85 7.58
CA ARG A 3 -0.80 -5.91 6.40
C ARG A 3 -0.58 -4.52 5.82
N LEU A 4 0.66 -4.31 5.39
CA LEU A 4 1.11 -3.13 4.68
C LEU A 4 1.75 -3.59 3.38
N TRP A 5 1.49 -2.86 2.30
CA TRP A 5 2.09 -3.09 1.00
C TRP A 5 2.60 -1.77 0.44
N LEU A 6 3.68 -1.83 -0.34
CA LEU A 6 4.09 -0.74 -1.22
C LEU A 6 3.28 -0.86 -2.52
N VAL A 7 2.69 0.24 -2.97
CA VAL A 7 2.07 0.32 -4.29
C VAL A 7 3.14 0.73 -5.29
N SER A 8 3.50 -0.17 -6.20
CA SER A 8 4.52 0.07 -7.23
C SER A 8 3.95 0.76 -8.46
N ASP A 9 2.66 0.54 -8.75
CA ASP A 9 1.97 1.13 -9.90
C ASP A 9 0.47 1.24 -9.62
N ILE A 10 -0.15 2.27 -10.17
CA ILE A 10 -1.60 2.45 -10.19
C ILE A 10 -2.03 2.60 -11.64
N SER A 11 -2.79 1.63 -12.14
CA SER A 11 -3.30 1.64 -13.52
C SER A 11 -4.83 1.71 -13.55
N TYR A 12 -5.35 2.35 -14.60
CA TYR A 12 -6.80 2.34 -14.86
C TYR A 12 -7.18 1.04 -15.55
N SER A 13 -8.24 0.39 -15.08
CA SER A 13 -8.74 -0.81 -15.76
C SER A 13 -9.54 -0.42 -17.01
N GLU A 14 -8.90 -0.51 -18.18
CA GLU A 14 -9.57 -0.35 -19.49
C GLU A 14 -10.75 -1.33 -19.67
N THR A 15 -10.67 -2.50 -19.04
CA THR A 15 -11.71 -3.55 -19.11
C THR A 15 -12.19 -3.94 -17.72
N LYS A 16 -13.19 -3.20 -17.20
CA LYS A 16 -13.85 -3.49 -15.90
C LYS A 16 -14.31 -4.95 -15.74
N LYS A 17 -14.57 -5.65 -16.86
CA LYS A 17 -14.98 -7.06 -16.91
C LYS A 17 -13.91 -8.05 -16.42
N ASN A 18 -12.63 -7.70 -16.51
CA ASN A 18 -11.53 -8.60 -16.13
C ASN A 18 -10.94 -8.26 -14.76
N HIS A 19 -11.46 -7.22 -14.11
CA HIS A 19 -10.93 -6.69 -12.85
C HIS A 19 -12.06 -6.51 -11.82
N ALA A 20 -13.05 -7.39 -11.85
CA ALA A 20 -14.16 -7.39 -10.90
C ALA A 20 -14.91 -6.05 -10.77
N GLY A 21 -14.93 -5.25 -11.85
CA GLY A 21 -15.56 -3.93 -11.84
C GLY A 21 -14.71 -2.80 -11.25
N ALA A 22 -13.47 -3.05 -10.82
CA ALA A 22 -12.58 -2.04 -10.24
C ALA A 22 -12.18 -0.99 -11.29
N ASP A 23 -12.19 0.28 -10.87
CA ASP A 23 -11.73 1.39 -11.71
C ASP A 23 -10.20 1.53 -11.69
N MET A 24 -9.58 1.25 -10.54
CA MET A 24 -8.14 1.33 -10.33
C MET A 24 -7.57 -0.02 -9.92
N LEU A 25 -6.41 -0.35 -10.48
CA LEU A 25 -5.60 -1.50 -10.13
C LEU A 25 -4.36 -1.03 -9.40
N TYR A 26 -4.14 -1.59 -8.21
CA TYR A 26 -2.97 -1.30 -7.40
C TYR A 26 -2.03 -2.49 -7.50
N ASN A 27 -0.95 -2.34 -8.27
CA ASN A 27 0.13 -3.31 -8.23
C ASN A 27 0.91 -3.08 -6.94
N ARG A 28 0.98 -4.11 -6.10
CA ARG A 28 1.44 -3.98 -4.72
C ARG A 28 2.44 -5.07 -4.35
N GLN A 29 3.42 -4.71 -3.52
CA GLN A 29 4.41 -5.61 -2.96
C GLN A 29 4.29 -5.60 -1.45
N LYS A 30 4.21 -6.78 -0.83
CA LYS A 30 4.10 -6.87 0.64
C LYS A 30 5.32 -6.21 1.29
N MET A 31 5.05 -5.37 2.28
CA MET A 31 6.09 -4.70 3.06
C MET A 31 6.46 -5.51 4.29
N GLU A 32 7.76 -5.66 4.51
CA GLU A 32 8.31 -6.10 5.79
C GLU A 32 8.61 -4.86 6.63
N VAL A 33 8.10 -4.83 7.86
CA VAL A 33 8.32 -3.72 8.80
C VAL A 33 9.16 -4.25 9.95
N SER A 34 10.27 -3.58 10.25
CA SER A 34 11.21 -3.97 11.30
C SER A 34 11.94 -2.75 11.88
N ASP A 35 12.76 -2.98 12.89
CA ASP A 35 13.74 -2.03 13.43
C ASP A 35 15.18 -2.38 13.00
N GLN A 36 15.34 -3.23 11.99
CA GLN A 36 16.64 -3.72 11.54
C GLN A 36 17.11 -2.92 10.33
N LEU A 37 18.24 -2.22 10.49
CA LEU A 37 18.88 -1.51 9.39
C LEU A 37 19.52 -2.46 8.38
N PRO A 38 19.62 -2.06 7.10
CA PRO A 38 20.46 -2.77 6.14
C PRO A 38 21.92 -2.83 6.58
N GLU A 39 22.60 -3.87 6.12
CA GLU A 39 24.00 -4.15 6.45
C GLU A 39 24.92 -2.95 6.17
N GLY A 40 25.80 -2.65 7.12
CA GLY A 40 26.73 -1.53 7.02
C GLY A 40 26.16 -0.19 7.50
N LEU A 41 24.86 -0.10 7.81
CA LEU A 41 24.27 1.06 8.49
C LEU A 41 24.13 0.80 9.99
N TYR A 42 24.36 1.86 10.75
CA TYR A 42 24.22 1.87 12.21
C TYR A 42 23.50 3.14 12.62
N SER A 43 22.56 3.03 13.55
CA SER A 43 21.88 4.16 14.17
C SER A 43 21.85 3.96 15.68
N ASN A 44 22.02 5.04 16.42
CA ASN A 44 21.80 5.11 17.86
C ASN A 44 20.42 5.69 18.22
N GLN A 45 19.58 5.95 17.22
CA GLN A 45 18.23 6.48 17.35
C GLN A 45 17.20 5.37 17.05
N SER A 46 15.98 5.54 17.55
CA SER A 46 14.86 4.68 17.16
C SER A 46 14.61 4.84 15.67
N ILE A 47 14.44 3.72 14.96
CA ILE A 47 14.22 3.70 13.52
C ILE A 47 13.16 2.67 13.16
N VAL A 48 12.49 2.89 12.03
CA VAL A 48 11.55 1.94 11.45
C VAL A 48 11.94 1.73 10.01
N VAL A 49 12.15 0.47 9.62
CA VAL A 49 12.51 0.07 8.27
C VAL A 49 11.33 -0.65 7.64
N CYS A 50 10.84 -0.10 6.54
CA CYS A 50 9.88 -0.73 5.64
C CYS A 50 10.64 -1.23 4.40
N LYS A 51 10.74 -2.54 4.21
CA LYS A 51 11.50 -3.19 3.14
C LYS A 51 10.67 -4.06 2.19
N THR A 52 10.91 -3.92 0.89
CA THR A 52 10.54 -4.91 -0.14
C THR A 52 11.82 -5.47 -0.80
N SER A 53 11.67 -6.31 -1.81
CA SER A 53 12.79 -6.75 -2.66
C SER A 53 13.41 -5.65 -3.54
N SER A 54 12.73 -4.50 -3.70
CA SER A 54 13.10 -3.43 -4.63
C SER A 54 13.45 -2.11 -3.94
N ILE A 55 12.96 -1.88 -2.73
CA ILE A 55 13.15 -0.62 -1.99
C ILE A 55 13.23 -0.86 -0.48
N GLU A 56 14.01 -0.03 0.20
CA GLU A 56 14.06 0.08 1.64
C GLU A 56 13.77 1.53 2.03
N ILE A 57 12.80 1.72 2.92
CA ILE A 57 12.38 3.03 3.40
C ILE A 57 12.63 3.05 4.90
N ILE A 58 13.56 3.90 5.33
CA ILE A 58 14.04 4.02 6.70
C ILE A 58 13.50 5.33 7.26
N PHE A 59 12.62 5.24 8.24
CA PHE A 59 12.10 6.37 8.99
C PHE A 59 12.99 6.61 10.22
N THR A 60 13.47 7.84 10.37
CA THR A 60 14.27 8.34 11.49
C THR A 60 13.60 9.59 12.08
N PRO A 61 13.99 10.06 13.28
CA PRO A 61 13.42 11.26 13.91
C PRO A 61 13.45 12.52 13.07
N ASP A 62 14.46 12.64 12.20
CA ASP A 62 14.74 13.84 11.43
C ASP A 62 14.54 13.67 9.92
N LYS A 63 14.55 12.43 9.42
CA LYS A 63 14.60 12.14 7.98
C LYS A 63 13.87 10.85 7.62
N VAL A 64 13.45 10.77 6.37
CA VAL A 64 13.11 9.52 5.69
C VAL A 64 14.18 9.26 4.64
N ILE A 65 14.82 8.09 4.73
CA ILE A 65 15.85 7.65 3.78
C ILE A 65 15.26 6.54 2.93
N ILE A 66 15.30 6.70 1.62
CA ILE A 66 14.80 5.74 0.65
C ILE A 66 15.98 5.21 -0.14
N ILE A 67 16.17 3.90 -0.09
CA ILE A 67 17.23 3.18 -0.80
C ILE A 67 16.58 2.24 -1.80
N GLU A 68 16.78 2.50 -3.09
CA GLU A 68 16.29 1.59 -4.13
C GLU A 68 17.34 0.53 -4.46
N LYS A 69 16.90 -0.60 -5.02
CA LYS A 69 17.78 -1.65 -5.54
C LYS A 69 18.78 -1.16 -6.61
N SER A 70 18.44 -0.07 -7.30
CA SER A 70 19.30 0.63 -8.26
C SER A 70 20.53 1.30 -7.60
N ARG A 71 20.60 1.30 -6.26
CA ARG A 71 21.52 2.07 -5.42
C ARG A 71 21.30 3.58 -5.48
N SER A 72 20.15 4.03 -6.00
CA SER A 72 19.71 5.40 -5.76
C SER A 72 19.39 5.57 -4.27
N VAL A 73 19.75 6.72 -3.73
CA VAL A 73 19.45 7.09 -2.34
C VAL A 73 18.79 8.46 -2.36
N THR A 74 17.63 8.54 -1.72
CA THR A 74 16.85 9.76 -1.60
C THR A 74 16.61 10.04 -0.12
N VAL A 75 16.71 11.32 0.26
CA VAL A 75 16.55 11.76 1.65
C VAL A 75 15.53 12.89 1.70
N ILE A 76 14.49 12.68 2.51
CA ILE A 76 13.44 13.66 2.78
C ILE A 76 13.60 14.08 4.24
N PHE A 77 13.62 15.38 4.53
CA PHE A 77 13.57 15.83 5.92
C PHE A 77 12.14 15.76 6.43
N ASN A 78 11.94 15.36 7.68
CA ASN A 78 10.60 15.21 8.27
C ASN A 78 9.80 16.53 8.25
N LYS A 79 10.48 17.68 8.35
CA LYS A 79 9.84 19.01 8.21
C LYS A 79 9.21 19.26 6.83
N ASP A 80 9.67 18.55 5.81
CA ASP A 80 9.21 18.70 4.43
C ASP A 80 8.29 17.52 4.02
N LEU A 81 8.03 16.58 4.93
CA LEU A 81 7.28 15.35 4.71
C LEU A 81 5.78 15.62 4.78
N GLU A 82 5.05 15.16 3.76
CA GLU A 82 3.59 15.20 3.73
C GLU A 82 3.04 13.78 3.77
N ILE A 83 2.20 13.46 4.76
CA ILE A 83 1.55 12.15 4.87
C ILE A 83 0.04 12.30 4.86
N ASN A 84 -0.60 11.72 3.85
CA ASN A 84 -2.06 11.72 3.68
C ASN A 84 -2.60 10.30 3.76
N ILE A 85 -3.71 10.10 4.49
CA ILE A 85 -4.40 8.81 4.56
C ILE A 85 -5.79 8.96 3.95
N SER A 86 -6.14 8.02 3.06
CA SER A 86 -7.47 7.98 2.42
C SER A 86 -8.03 6.57 2.44
N ASN A 87 -9.33 6.43 2.68
CA ASN A 87 -10.02 5.15 2.52
C ASN A 87 -10.25 4.85 1.05
N ILE A 88 -10.12 3.58 0.67
CA ILE A 88 -10.44 3.09 -0.67
C ILE A 88 -11.25 1.81 -0.60
N LEU A 89 -12.06 1.57 -1.64
CA LEU A 89 -12.66 0.26 -1.89
C LEU A 89 -11.68 -0.55 -2.73
N TYR A 90 -11.23 -1.67 -2.19
CA TYR A 90 -10.22 -2.52 -2.80
C TYR A 90 -10.76 -3.93 -2.98
N VAL A 91 -10.75 -4.45 -4.21
CA VAL A 91 -11.11 -5.84 -4.47
C VAL A 91 -9.92 -6.72 -4.11
N GLU A 92 -10.09 -7.56 -3.10
CA GLU A 92 -9.06 -8.47 -2.61
C GLU A 92 -9.23 -9.84 -3.28
N ASP A 93 -8.25 -10.23 -4.09
CA ASP A 93 -8.23 -11.48 -4.84
C ASP A 93 -7.39 -12.57 -4.17
N GLU A 94 -6.64 -12.22 -3.12
CA GLU A 94 -5.91 -13.15 -2.25
C GLU A 94 -6.68 -13.45 -0.95
N LYS A 95 -5.95 -13.97 0.06
CA LYS A 95 -6.51 -14.21 1.39
C LYS A 95 -6.77 -12.88 2.10
N ILE A 96 -8.04 -12.60 2.38
CA ILE A 96 -8.52 -11.47 3.17
C ILE A 96 -7.74 -11.35 4.50
N PRO A 97 -7.18 -10.18 4.83
CA PRO A 97 -6.64 -9.89 6.15
C PRO A 97 -7.71 -9.97 7.24
N GLU A 98 -7.36 -10.45 8.43
CA GLU A 98 -8.32 -10.59 9.54
C GLU A 98 -8.89 -9.26 10.05
N ASP A 99 -8.17 -8.16 9.84
CA ASP A 99 -8.56 -6.80 10.22
C ASP A 99 -9.32 -6.06 9.11
N ALA A 100 -9.48 -6.66 7.93
CA ALA A 100 -10.18 -6.04 6.82
C ALA A 100 -11.69 -6.03 7.04
N ILE A 101 -12.32 -4.90 6.70
CA ILE A 101 -13.78 -4.76 6.70
C ILE A 101 -14.28 -5.03 5.29
N VAL A 102 -15.00 -6.13 5.09
CA VAL A 102 -15.63 -6.45 3.81
C VAL A 102 -16.87 -5.55 3.63
N ASN A 103 -16.86 -4.71 2.59
CA ASN A 103 -17.98 -3.84 2.23
C ASN A 103 -19.08 -4.62 1.49
N ARG A 104 -18.69 -5.39 0.48
CA ARG A 104 -19.57 -6.25 -0.32
C ARG A 104 -18.77 -7.32 -1.06
N TYR A 105 -19.46 -8.18 -1.78
CA TYR A 105 -18.86 -9.10 -2.73
C TYR A 105 -19.21 -8.68 -4.16
N VAL A 106 -18.21 -8.72 -5.04
CA VAL A 106 -18.33 -8.43 -6.47
C VAL A 106 -17.99 -9.69 -7.28
N TRP A 107 -18.51 -9.81 -8.49
CA TRP A 107 -18.14 -10.93 -9.36
C TRP A 107 -16.79 -10.66 -10.01
N GLU A 108 -15.94 -11.66 -10.12
CA GLU A 108 -14.65 -11.58 -10.85
C GLU A 108 -14.85 -11.13 -12.29
N HIS A 109 -15.91 -11.64 -12.93
CA HIS A 109 -16.36 -11.23 -14.27
C HIS A 109 -17.80 -10.69 -14.24
N PRO A 110 -17.99 -9.39 -13.95
CA PRO A 110 -19.32 -8.79 -13.89
C PRO A 110 -19.81 -8.33 -15.28
N ASN A 111 -21.12 -8.40 -15.48
CA ASN A 111 -21.81 -7.66 -16.54
C ASN A 111 -21.79 -6.15 -16.24
N LYS A 112 -22.24 -5.33 -17.20
CA LYS A 112 -22.29 -3.87 -17.03
C LYS A 112 -23.18 -3.42 -15.85
N ASP A 113 -24.16 -4.25 -15.48
CA ASP A 113 -25.08 -4.03 -14.35
C ASP A 113 -24.57 -4.62 -13.02
N GLY A 114 -23.37 -5.23 -13.01
CA GLY A 114 -22.79 -5.90 -11.84
C GLY A 114 -23.26 -7.35 -11.61
N SER A 115 -24.17 -7.87 -12.43
CA SER A 115 -24.61 -9.28 -12.35
C SER A 115 -23.51 -10.24 -12.86
N PRO A 116 -23.51 -11.54 -12.47
CA PRO A 116 -22.49 -12.47 -12.95
C PRO A 116 -22.61 -12.72 -14.46
N ASP A 117 -21.50 -12.59 -15.19
CA ASP A 117 -21.42 -13.07 -16.57
C ASP A 117 -21.39 -14.62 -16.57
N ARG A 118 -22.51 -15.22 -16.95
CA ARG A 118 -22.72 -16.68 -16.94
C ARG A 118 -21.94 -17.43 -18.03
N ARG A 119 -21.26 -16.72 -18.94
CA ARG A 119 -20.40 -17.35 -19.96
C ARG A 119 -19.10 -17.87 -19.35
N TYR A 120 -18.69 -17.31 -18.20
CA TYR A 120 -17.54 -17.78 -17.45
C TYR A 120 -17.96 -18.94 -16.54
N LYS A 121 -17.42 -20.13 -16.83
CA LYS A 121 -17.77 -21.38 -16.13
C LYS A 121 -17.42 -21.36 -14.64
N GLN A 122 -16.39 -20.60 -14.25
CA GLN A 122 -15.95 -20.41 -12.87
C GLN A 122 -15.81 -18.91 -12.60
N ASN A 123 -16.95 -18.22 -12.47
CA ASN A 123 -16.99 -16.83 -12.07
C ASN A 123 -17.18 -16.76 -10.55
N LYS A 124 -16.11 -16.61 -9.77
CA LYS A 124 -16.20 -16.53 -8.31
C LYS A 124 -16.57 -15.10 -7.87
N GLN A 125 -17.07 -15.01 -6.64
CA GLN A 125 -17.19 -13.72 -5.98
C GLN A 125 -15.87 -13.37 -5.29
N LEU A 126 -15.46 -12.12 -5.43
CA LEU A 126 -14.32 -11.51 -4.76
C LEU A 126 -14.82 -10.49 -3.73
N PRO A 127 -14.22 -10.47 -2.53
CA PRO A 127 -14.52 -9.48 -1.50
C PRO A 127 -14.00 -8.09 -1.91
N GLU A 128 -14.86 -7.09 -1.86
CA GLU A 128 -14.48 -5.68 -1.91
C GLU A 128 -14.37 -5.16 -0.48
N CYS A 129 -13.15 -4.82 -0.05
CA CYS A 129 -12.82 -4.44 1.31
C CYS A 129 -12.54 -2.94 1.44
N MET A 130 -12.80 -2.38 2.62
CA MET A 130 -12.41 -1.01 2.98
C MET A 130 -10.94 -0.98 3.43
N TYR A 131 -10.06 -0.71 2.48
CA TYR A 131 -8.63 -0.54 2.74
C TYR A 131 -8.31 0.95 2.87
N ALA A 132 -7.06 1.27 3.19
CA ALA A 132 -6.60 2.66 3.23
C ALA A 132 -5.26 2.82 2.51
N THR A 133 -5.09 3.93 1.81
CA THR A 133 -3.80 4.35 1.27
C THR A 133 -3.09 5.26 2.28
N ILE A 134 -1.76 5.14 2.35
CA ILE A 134 -0.89 6.11 3.01
C ILE A 134 -0.01 6.70 1.92
N GLN A 135 -0.24 7.96 1.57
CA GLN A 135 0.54 8.66 0.56
C GLN A 135 1.57 9.55 1.25
N ILE A 136 2.84 9.30 0.96
CA ILE A 136 3.99 10.06 1.45
C ILE A 136 4.57 10.88 0.30
N GLY A 137 4.62 12.20 0.48
CA GLY A 137 5.24 13.13 -0.45
C GLY A 137 6.22 14.08 0.23
N SER A 138 6.77 15.01 -0.55
CA SER A 138 7.59 16.10 -0.04
C SER A 138 7.19 17.43 -0.66
N MET A 139 7.15 18.49 0.16
CA MET A 139 6.86 19.86 -0.30
C MET A 139 7.90 20.36 -1.33
N ASN A 140 9.15 19.91 -1.20
CA ASN A 140 10.29 20.48 -1.91
C ASN A 140 10.87 19.52 -2.97
N GLN A 141 10.39 18.28 -3.02
CA GLN A 141 10.92 17.23 -3.90
C GLN A 141 9.76 16.50 -4.58
N ASN A 142 9.92 16.14 -5.86
CA ASN A 142 8.91 15.36 -6.58
C ASN A 142 9.01 13.87 -6.19
N ILE A 143 8.51 13.55 -5.01
CA ILE A 143 8.45 12.18 -4.47
C ILE A 143 7.01 11.86 -4.13
N ASN A 144 6.58 10.66 -4.50
CA ASN A 144 5.27 10.14 -4.18
C ASN A 144 5.37 8.65 -3.91
N ILE A 145 5.36 8.27 -2.63
CA ILE A 145 5.32 6.88 -2.19
C ILE A 145 3.92 6.59 -1.69
N ILE A 146 3.34 5.48 -2.15
CA ILE A 146 2.01 5.07 -1.72
C ILE A 146 2.13 3.70 -1.07
N PHE A 147 1.66 3.60 0.17
CA PHE A 147 1.38 2.33 0.82
C PHE A 147 -0.10 2.02 0.74
N LEU A 148 -0.42 0.73 0.70
CA LEU A 148 -1.75 0.20 0.92
C LEU A 148 -1.76 -0.51 2.27
N ALA A 149 -2.77 -0.24 3.09
CA ALA A 149 -3.00 -0.88 4.38
C ALA A 149 -4.31 -1.64 4.37
N SER A 150 -4.35 -2.79 5.04
CA SER A 150 -5.52 -3.69 5.12
C SER A 150 -6.77 -3.05 5.73
N CYS A 151 -6.62 -1.98 6.49
CA CYS A 151 -7.71 -1.14 6.98
C CYS A 151 -7.20 0.24 7.42
N TYR A 152 -8.12 1.19 7.65
CA TYR A 152 -7.80 2.54 8.12
C TYR A 152 -7.06 2.57 9.45
N LYS A 153 -7.40 1.67 10.38
CA LYS A 153 -6.74 1.58 11.70
C LYS A 153 -5.26 1.25 11.53
N THR A 154 -4.95 0.26 10.68
CA THR A 154 -3.56 -0.08 10.34
C THR A 154 -2.83 1.10 9.71
N ALA A 155 -3.48 1.85 8.81
CA ALA A 155 -2.88 3.04 8.22
C ALA A 155 -2.55 4.13 9.25
N GLN A 156 -3.45 4.39 10.19
CA GLN A 156 -3.23 5.36 11.27
C GLN A 156 -2.07 4.95 12.18
N THR A 157 -2.05 3.69 12.63
CA THR A 157 -0.94 3.16 13.44
C THR A 157 0.39 3.28 12.71
N MET A 158 0.45 2.98 11.42
CA MET A 158 1.68 3.12 10.64
C MET A 158 2.11 4.59 10.51
N ARG A 159 1.19 5.51 10.26
CA ARG A 159 1.50 6.95 10.23
C ARG A 159 2.03 7.45 11.57
N GLU A 160 1.43 7.03 12.68
CA GLU A 160 1.92 7.38 14.02
C GLU A 160 3.35 6.86 14.21
N ILE A 161 3.60 5.59 13.87
CA ILE A 161 4.94 4.98 13.92
C ILE A 161 5.93 5.79 13.07
N PHE A 162 5.60 6.14 11.83
CA PHE A 162 6.49 6.89 10.93
C PHE A 162 6.82 8.30 11.42
N MET A 163 5.96 8.89 12.27
CA MET A 163 6.14 10.24 12.81
C MET A 163 6.69 10.27 14.24
N MET A 164 6.71 9.13 14.94
CA MET A 164 7.12 9.02 16.35
C MET A 164 8.55 8.54 16.55
N VAL A 165 9.12 7.81 15.59
CA VAL A 165 10.59 7.68 15.52
C VAL A 165 11.17 9.04 15.28
#